data_AF-A0AAD1S150-F1
#
_entry.id   AF-A0AAD1S150-F1
#
_cell.length_a   1.000
_cell.length_b   1.000
_cell.length_c   1.000
_cell.angle_alpha   90.00
_cell.angle_beta   90.00
_cell.angle_gamma   90.00
#
_symmetry.space_group_name_H-M   'P 1'
#
loop_
_entity.id
_entity.type
_entity.pdbx_description
1 polymer ?
#
loop_
_entity_poly.entity_id
_entity_poly.type
_entity_poly.pdbx_seq_one_letter_code
_entity_poly.pdbx_strand_id
1 'polypeptide(L)'
;MFSYLHAEEPYLRHVEKDVLIPKIVREKARVLCSEKVEAFTKCCQESGFLMVVKCREENAALKECLTKYYRDAALFEECKQEYLKEREEYRRTGIPSKKREQKLPTSM
;
A
#
# COMPACT_ATOMS: atom_id res chain seq x y z
N MET A 1 13.54 -19.76 35.28
CA MET A 1 12.86 -18.45 35.32
C MET A 1 13.24 -17.67 34.07
N PHE A 2 12.66 -18.00 32.93
CA PHE A 2 12.68 -17.16 31.72
C PHE A 2 11.29 -17.30 31.10
N SER A 3 10.41 -16.43 31.57
CA SER A 3 9.08 -16.23 31.02
C SER A 3 9.23 -15.80 29.56
N TYR A 4 8.96 -16.72 28.64
CA TYR A 4 8.68 -16.38 27.26
C TYR A 4 7.46 -15.45 27.25
N LEU A 5 7.69 -14.14 27.19
CA LEU A 5 6.69 -13.20 26.71
C LEU A 5 6.49 -13.51 25.23
N HIS A 6 5.61 -14.45 24.92
CA HIS A 6 4.94 -14.43 23.62
C HIS A 6 4.05 -13.18 23.65
N ALA A 7 4.53 -12.08 23.07
CA ALA A 7 3.63 -11.04 22.62
C ALA A 7 2.64 -11.73 21.68
N GLU A 8 1.40 -11.92 22.12
CA GLU A 8 0.36 -12.53 21.30
C GLU A 8 0.26 -11.73 20.00
N GLU A 9 0.53 -12.37 18.86
CA GLU A 9 0.38 -11.71 17.57
C GLU A 9 -1.09 -11.25 17.43
N PRO A 10 -1.34 -9.95 17.19
CA PRO A 10 -2.70 -9.45 17.13
C PRO A 10 -3.49 -10.13 16.02
N TYR A 11 -4.65 -10.70 16.36
CA TYR A 11 -5.53 -11.32 15.38
C TYR A 11 -5.94 -10.33 14.28
N LEU A 12 -5.76 -10.75 13.02
CA LEU A 12 -6.14 -10.04 11.81
C LEU A 12 -7.27 -10.80 11.09
N ARG A 13 -8.36 -10.10 10.79
CA ARG A 13 -9.44 -10.60 9.94
C ARG A 13 -8.97 -10.67 8.48
N HIS A 14 -9.62 -11.50 7.66
CA HIS A 14 -9.33 -11.60 6.22
C HIS A 14 -9.29 -10.25 5.52
N VAL A 15 -10.26 -9.36 5.78
CA VAL A 15 -10.28 -8.01 5.19
C VAL A 15 -9.06 -7.18 5.61
N GLU A 16 -8.57 -7.35 6.83
CA GLU A 16 -7.40 -6.62 7.33
C GLU A 16 -6.12 -7.11 6.65
N LYS A 17 -5.99 -8.44 6.56
CA LYS A 17 -4.84 -9.13 5.99
C LYS A 17 -4.74 -8.95 4.47
N ASP A 18 -5.86 -9.08 3.76
CA ASP A 18 -5.88 -9.21 2.30
C ASP A 18 -6.25 -7.90 1.59
N VAL A 19 -6.82 -6.92 2.32
CA VAL A 19 -7.27 -5.65 1.74
C VAL A 19 -6.66 -4.43 2.43
N LEU A 20 -6.84 -4.27 3.75
CA LEU A 20 -6.48 -3.01 4.42
C LEU A 20 -4.96 -2.82 4.55
N ILE A 21 -4.23 -3.80 5.08
CA ILE A 21 -2.77 -3.71 5.18
C ILE A 21 -2.13 -3.64 3.78
N PRO A 22 -2.51 -4.50 2.80
CA PRO A 22 -2.01 -4.39 1.43
C PRO A 22 -2.28 -3.05 0.76
N LYS A 23 -3.37 -2.36 1.11
CA LYS A 23 -3.66 -1.00 0.62
C LYS A 23 -2.65 0.01 1.16
N ILE A 24 -2.35 -0.02 2.46
CA ILE A 24 -1.34 0.86 3.09
C ILE A 24 0.03 0.62 2.44
N VAL A 25 0.42 -0.65 2.27
CA VAL A 25 1.68 -1.01 1.58
C VAL A 25 1.72 -0.43 0.17
N ARG A 26 0.64 -0.55 -0.60
CA ARG A 26 0.56 0.00 -1.97
C ARG A 26 0.71 1.51 -1.99
N GLU A 27 0.09 2.22 -1.05
CA GLU A 27 0.19 3.68 -0.94
C GLU A 27 1.62 4.11 -0.60
N LYS A 28 2.27 3.45 0.38
CA LYS A 28 3.69 3.71 0.68
C LYS A 28 4.60 3.39 -0.50
N ALA A 29 4.37 2.27 -1.17
CA ALA A 29 5.14 1.87 -2.34
C ALA A 29 5.02 2.90 -3.48
N ARG A 30 3.85 3.52 -3.67
CA ARG A 30 3.69 4.62 -4.66
C ARG A 30 4.53 5.85 -4.32
N VAL A 31 4.66 6.19 -3.04
CA VAL A 31 5.53 7.29 -2.60
C VAL A 31 7.00 6.92 -2.84
N LEU A 32 7.41 5.69 -2.51
CA LEU A 32 8.78 5.21 -2.74
C LEU A 32 9.14 5.06 -4.22
N CYS A 33 8.13 4.83 -5.08
CA CYS A 33 8.27 4.72 -6.53
C CYS A 33 7.86 6.02 -7.25
N SER A 34 7.89 7.18 -6.58
CA SER A 34 7.39 8.46 -7.13
C SER A 34 7.98 8.78 -8.51
N GLU A 35 9.27 8.60 -8.70
CA GLU A 35 9.94 8.82 -9.99
C GLU A 35 9.35 7.97 -11.12
N LYS A 36 9.02 6.69 -10.84
CA LYS A 36 8.41 5.79 -11.82
C LYS A 36 6.94 6.13 -12.07
N VAL A 37 6.24 6.58 -11.02
CA VAL A 37 4.87 7.09 -11.15
C VAL A 37 4.85 8.33 -12.03
N GLU A 38 5.78 9.27 -11.83
CA GLU A 38 5.91 10.49 -12.63
C GLU A 38 6.26 10.17 -14.09
N ALA A 39 7.23 9.28 -14.33
CA ALA A 39 7.60 8.86 -15.69
C ALA A 39 6.42 8.23 -16.44
N PHE A 40 5.72 7.29 -15.78
CA PHE A 40 4.52 6.67 -16.36
C PHE A 40 3.40 7.69 -16.60
N THR A 41 3.16 8.58 -15.65
CA THR A 41 2.14 9.64 -15.76
C THR A 41 2.45 10.58 -16.92
N LYS A 42 3.71 10.99 -17.06
CA LYS A 42 4.16 11.83 -18.17
C LYS A 42 3.95 11.14 -19.51
N CYS A 43 4.36 9.87 -19.64
CA CYS A 43 4.12 9.11 -20.87
C CYS A 43 2.62 9.00 -21.19
N CYS A 44 1.77 8.75 -20.18
CA CYS A 44 0.32 8.67 -20.38
C CYS A 44 -0.27 10.00 -20.88
N GLN A 45 0.17 11.13 -20.32
CA GLN A 45 -0.26 12.46 -20.76
C GLN A 45 0.16 12.77 -22.20
N GLU A 46 1.37 12.38 -22.59
CA GLU A 46 1.90 12.61 -23.95
C GLU A 46 1.32 11.65 -25.00
N SER A 47 1.04 10.40 -24.62
CA SER A 47 0.59 9.35 -25.55
C SER A 47 -0.92 9.34 -25.80
N GLY A 48 -1.71 9.96 -24.91
CA GLY A 48 -3.16 10.00 -25.01
C GLY A 48 -3.77 8.60 -25.19
N PHE A 49 -4.60 8.43 -26.22
CA PHE A 49 -5.28 7.15 -26.50
C PHE A 49 -4.33 5.96 -26.74
N LEU A 50 -3.10 6.19 -27.20
CA LEU A 50 -2.14 5.14 -27.51
C LEU A 50 -1.26 4.72 -26.32
N MET A 51 -1.55 5.21 -25.10
CA MET A 51 -0.72 4.99 -23.91
C MET A 51 -0.46 3.50 -23.58
N VAL A 52 -1.44 2.61 -23.77
CA VAL A 52 -1.29 1.18 -23.42
C VAL A 52 -0.26 0.48 -24.32
N VAL A 53 -0.02 1.01 -25.52
CA VAL A 53 0.98 0.50 -26.45
C VAL A 53 2.31 1.22 -26.27
N LYS A 54 2.28 2.56 -26.14
CA LYS A 54 3.49 3.39 -26.08
C LYS A 54 4.19 3.36 -24.71
N CYS A 55 3.43 3.34 -23.60
CA CYS A 55 3.96 3.46 -22.25
C CYS A 55 4.23 2.10 -21.58
N ARG A 56 4.54 1.06 -22.37
CA ARG A 56 4.74 -0.30 -21.85
C ARG A 56 5.99 -0.40 -20.99
N GLU A 57 7.04 0.34 -21.36
CA GLU A 57 8.32 0.33 -20.65
C GLU A 57 8.19 1.02 -19.28
N GLU A 58 7.59 2.21 -19.24
CA GLU A 58 7.34 2.94 -18.00
C GLU A 58 6.39 2.17 -17.09
N ASN A 59 5.37 1.52 -17.65
CA ASN A 59 4.46 0.66 -16.88
C ASN A 59 5.19 -0.56 -16.31
N ALA A 60 6.06 -1.21 -17.10
CA ALA A 60 6.86 -2.33 -16.62
C ALA A 60 7.79 -1.92 -15.48
N ALA A 61 8.49 -0.79 -15.62
CA ALA A 61 9.37 -0.24 -14.59
C ALA A 61 8.59 0.14 -13.31
N LEU A 62 7.41 0.76 -13.46
CA LEU A 62 6.55 1.08 -12.33
C LEU A 62 6.06 -0.20 -11.63
N LYS A 63 5.59 -1.19 -12.41
CA LYS A 63 5.11 -2.47 -11.88
C LYS A 63 6.20 -3.22 -11.14
N GLU A 64 7.42 -3.23 -11.67
CA GLU A 64 8.58 -3.85 -11.03
C GLU A 64 8.88 -3.18 -9.69
N CYS A 65 8.94 -1.84 -9.67
CA CYS A 65 9.17 -1.06 -8.45
C CYS A 65 8.11 -1.36 -7.38
N LEU A 66 6.82 -1.29 -7.74
CA LEU A 66 5.72 -1.58 -6.82
C LEU A 66 5.76 -3.03 -6.32
N THR A 67 6.06 -4.00 -7.19
CA THR A 67 6.12 -5.42 -6.83
C THR A 67 7.26 -5.71 -5.85
N LYS A 68 8.40 -5.03 -5.99
CA LYS A 68 9.53 -5.14 -5.07
C LYS A 68 9.10 -4.77 -3.64
N TYR A 69 8.49 -3.61 -3.46
CA TYR A 69 8.02 -3.18 -2.13
C TYR A 69 6.82 -3.97 -1.62
N TYR A 70 5.95 -4.45 -2.50
CA TYR A 70 4.82 -5.29 -2.09
C TYR A 70 5.26 -6.63 -1.50
N ARG A 71 6.40 -7.17 -1.95
CA ARG A 71 7.00 -8.41 -1.45
C ARG A 71 7.97 -8.18 -0.28
N ASP A 72 8.20 -6.92 0.11
CA ASP A 72 9.08 -6.58 1.21
C ASP A 72 8.39 -6.84 2.55
N ALA A 73 8.88 -7.88 3.25
CA ALA A 73 8.35 -8.26 4.55
C ALA A 73 8.54 -7.18 5.62
N ALA A 74 9.60 -6.38 5.55
CA ALA A 74 9.85 -5.31 6.50
C ALA A 74 8.82 -4.18 6.33
N LEU A 75 8.56 -3.78 5.09
CA LEU A 75 7.53 -2.79 4.78
C LEU A 75 6.13 -3.29 5.15
N PHE A 76 5.84 -4.58 4.92
CA PHE A 76 4.57 -5.18 5.30
C PHE A 76 4.36 -5.13 6.82
N GLU A 77 5.36 -5.53 7.61
CA GLU A 77 5.26 -5.48 9.08
C GLU A 77 5.13 -4.04 9.59
N GLU A 78 5.86 -3.07 9.01
CA GLU A 78 5.67 -1.66 9.36
C GLU A 78 4.22 -1.19 9.10
N CYS A 79 3.66 -1.53 7.94
CA CYS A 79 2.29 -1.17 7.58
C CYS A 79 1.26 -1.91 8.45
N LYS A 80 1.55 -3.15 8.88
CA LYS A 80 0.73 -3.90 9.84
C LYS A 80 0.71 -3.20 11.19
N GLN A 81 1.85 -2.74 11.70
CA GLN A 81 1.91 -2.01 12.97
C GLN A 81 1.17 -0.66 12.89
N GLU A 82 1.30 0.05 11.78
CA GLU A 82 0.54 1.28 11.53
C GLU A 82 -0.97 1.01 11.54
N TYR A 83 -1.42 -0.02 10.82
CA TYR A 83 -2.82 -0.43 10.80
C TYR A 83 -3.36 -0.79 12.21
N LEU A 84 -2.57 -1.52 13.00
CA LEU A 84 -2.97 -1.93 14.34
C LEU A 84 -3.13 -0.73 15.27
N LYS A 85 -2.25 0.27 15.19
CA LYS A 85 -2.37 1.53 15.93
C LYS A 85 -3.64 2.29 15.53
N GLU A 86 -3.88 2.46 14.24
CA GLU A 86 -5.11 3.12 13.75
C GLU A 86 -6.37 2.38 14.20
N ARG A 87 -6.33 1.04 14.21
CA ARG A 87 -7.44 0.20 14.67
C ARG A 87 -7.71 0.40 16.16
N GLU A 88 -6.66 0.48 16.97
CA GLU A 88 -6.77 0.73 18.41
C GLU A 88 -7.32 2.13 18.69
N GLU A 89 -6.82 3.15 17.99
CA GLU A 89 -7.32 4.53 18.08
C GLU A 89 -8.80 4.62 17.70
N TYR A 90 -9.21 3.94 16.63
CA TYR A 90 -10.60 3.86 16.22
C TYR A 90 -11.46 3.17 17.28
N ARG A 91 -10.99 2.08 17.89
CA ARG A 91 -11.70 1.41 18.99
C ARG A 91 -11.83 2.30 20.23
N ARG A 92 -10.83 3.13 20.50
CA ARG A 92 -10.80 4.03 21.66
C ARG A 92 -11.68 5.27 21.47
N THR A 93 -11.67 5.85 20.27
CA THR A 93 -12.26 7.18 20.00
C THR A 93 -13.51 7.14 19.12
N GLY A 94 -13.71 6.07 18.36
CA GLY A 94 -14.75 5.96 17.33
C GLY A 94 -14.47 6.78 16.05
N ILE A 95 -13.34 7.51 15.98
CA ILE A 95 -13.03 8.42 14.87
C ILE A 95 -12.14 7.70 13.84
N PRO A 96 -12.54 7.59 12.56
CA PRO A 96 -11.74 6.92 11.53
C PRO A 96 -10.50 7.74 11.14
N SER A 97 -9.38 7.06 10.85
CA SER A 97 -8.19 7.69 10.27
C SER A 97 -8.50 8.25 8.87
N LYS A 98 -8.04 9.47 8.58
CA LYS A 98 -8.19 10.14 7.27
C LYS A 98 -7.66 9.30 6.10
N LYS A 99 -6.67 8.44 6.34
CA LYS A 99 -6.12 7.51 5.34
C LYS A 99 -7.14 6.46 4.89
N ARG A 100 -8.13 6.13 5.74
CA ARG A 100 -9.17 5.14 5.44
C ARG A 100 -10.25 5.67 4.48
N GLU A 101 -10.45 6.99 4.45
CA GLU A 101 -11.48 7.67 3.64
C GLU A 101 -11.14 7.76 2.14
N GLN A 102 -9.86 7.60 1.78
CA GLN A 102 -9.47 7.49 0.37
C GLN A 102 -10.06 6.18 -0.18
N LYS A 103 -11.27 6.25 -0.75
CA LYS A 103 -11.87 5.15 -1.51
C LYS A 103 -10.83 4.64 -2.51
N LEU A 104 -10.81 3.32 -2.74
CA LEU A 104 -10.05 2.76 -3.88
C LEU A 104 -10.33 3.66 -5.08
N PRO A 105 -9.31 4.27 -5.72
CA PRO A 105 -9.57 4.98 -6.95
C PRO A 105 -10.12 3.93 -7.91
N THR A 106 -11.41 4.03 -8.23
CA THR A 106 -12.06 3.32 -9.32
C THR A 106 -11.54 3.94 -10.62
N SER A 107 -10.25 3.78 -10.89
CA SER A 107 -9.71 4.02 -12.22
C SER A 107 -10.03 2.78 -13.02
N MET A 108 -11.10 2.88 -13.82
CA MET A 108 -11.14 2.20 -15.11
C MET A 108 -10.10 2.84 -16.04
#